data_AF-A0A2K8P5B8-F1
#
_entry.id   AF-A0A2K8P5B8-F1
#
_cell.length_a   1.000
_cell.length_b   1.000
_cell.length_c   1.000
_cell.angle_alpha   90.00
_cell.angle_beta   90.00
_cell.angle_gamma   90.00
#
_symmetry.space_group_name_H-M   'P 1'
#
loop_
_entity.id
_entity.type
_entity.pdbx_description
1 polymer ?
#
loop_
_entity_poly.entity_id
_entity_poly.type
_entity_poly.pdbx_seq_one_letter_code
_entity_poly.pdbx_strand_id
1 'polypeptide(L)'
;MITGEHKDLYFDLAQGVYQAGGAQVTCPESGLPSTLWYSIGGLFSRMGPTAVQTWLTDQGIAAVASTKGLHTVVEYADPASARKMADLLRALSAPGREAATRLEEALVTRDVTATVDSIGLDTVRATVVSIEGASAAALAAALDAHRLVGDGAALAQHTGQHQFGKGLQAVLSVTVGSQVKVETVPDCRHAESELVLSLTVKQAEALTRRLT
;
A
#
# COMPACT_ATOMS: atom_id res chain seq x y z
N MET A 1 27.00 3.64 22.62
CA MET A 1 27.60 3.03 21.41
C MET A 1 26.67 1.93 20.96
N ILE A 2 26.02 2.05 19.80
CA ILE A 2 25.06 1.04 19.30
C ILE A 2 25.86 -0.19 18.85
N THR A 3 25.61 -1.36 19.44
CA THR A 3 26.27 -2.62 19.09
C THR A 3 25.85 -3.08 17.68
N GLY A 4 26.61 -3.99 17.06
CA GLY A 4 26.26 -4.55 15.74
C GLY A 4 24.85 -5.19 15.71
N GLU A 5 24.52 -5.95 16.76
CA GLU A 5 23.20 -6.60 16.92
C GLU A 5 22.05 -5.58 16.98
N HIS A 6 22.27 -4.41 17.57
CA HIS A 6 21.24 -3.36 17.65
C HIS A 6 21.00 -2.68 16.28
N LYS A 7 22.00 -2.71 15.37
CA LYS A 7 21.82 -2.20 14.00
C LYS A 7 20.94 -3.13 13.17
N ASP A 8 21.21 -4.43 13.20
CA ASP A 8 20.43 -5.42 12.46
C ASP A 8 18.97 -5.46 12.94
N LEU A 9 18.79 -5.35 14.26
CA LEU A 9 17.46 -5.22 14.84
C LEU A 9 16.71 -3.96 14.37
N TYR A 10 17.40 -2.82 14.32
CA TYR A 10 16.83 -1.58 13.82
C TYR A 10 16.42 -1.69 12.35
N PHE A 11 17.29 -2.24 11.50
CA PHE A 11 16.99 -2.42 10.07
C PHE A 11 15.78 -3.32 9.84
N ASP A 12 15.74 -4.45 10.52
CA ASP A 12 14.65 -5.42 10.38
C ASP A 12 13.31 -4.87 10.86
N LEU A 13 13.32 -4.12 11.97
CA LEU A 13 12.14 -3.45 12.48
C LEU A 13 11.70 -2.34 11.53
N ALA A 14 12.64 -1.53 11.01
CA ALA A 14 12.35 -0.47 10.04
C ALA A 14 11.76 -1.04 8.74
N GLN A 15 12.28 -2.18 8.27
CA GLN A 15 11.75 -2.86 7.10
C GLN A 15 10.35 -3.40 7.33
N GLY A 16 10.09 -4.09 8.46
CA GLY A 16 8.75 -4.59 8.80
C GLY A 16 7.72 -3.45 8.95
N VAL A 17 8.14 -2.36 9.57
CA VAL A 17 7.36 -1.12 9.71
C VAL A 17 7.01 -0.48 8.37
N TYR A 18 8.00 -0.37 7.48
CA TYR A 18 7.81 0.18 6.14
C TYR A 18 6.82 -0.68 5.35
N GLN A 19 7.00 -2.00 5.39
CA GLN A 19 6.11 -2.96 4.73
C GLN A 19 4.68 -2.92 5.29
N ALA A 20 4.50 -2.58 6.57
CA ALA A 20 3.19 -2.41 7.19
C ALA A 20 2.54 -1.04 6.94
N GLY A 21 3.06 -0.23 6.01
CA GLY A 21 2.43 1.01 5.54
C GLY A 21 2.67 2.25 6.39
N GLY A 22 3.65 2.24 7.29
CA GLY A 22 4.22 3.48 7.83
C GLY A 22 4.32 3.57 9.36
N ALA A 23 5.58 3.67 9.81
CA ALA A 23 6.05 4.16 11.11
C ALA A 23 7.49 4.71 10.90
N GLN A 24 7.99 5.56 11.79
CA GLN A 24 9.41 5.85 11.92
C GLN A 24 9.97 4.97 13.03
N VAL A 25 11.01 4.21 12.75
CA VAL A 25 11.79 3.58 13.83
C VAL A 25 12.80 4.61 14.33
N THR A 26 12.83 4.82 15.64
CA THR A 26 13.78 5.72 16.30
C THR A 26 14.64 4.92 17.26
N CYS A 27 15.95 5.17 17.26
CA CYS A 27 16.84 4.67 18.30
C CYS A 27 17.11 5.81 19.29
N PRO A 28 16.48 5.83 20.49
CA PRO A 28 16.92 6.74 21.55
C PRO A 28 18.37 6.46 21.97
N GLU A 29 19.01 7.47 22.57
CA GLU A 29 20.40 7.37 23.08
C GLU A 29 20.58 6.26 24.14
N SER A 30 19.49 5.80 24.75
CA SER A 30 19.43 4.69 25.71
C SER A 30 19.73 3.31 25.11
N GLY A 31 19.79 3.17 23.78
CA GLY A 31 20.40 2.02 23.09
C GLY A 31 19.46 0.91 22.62
N LEU A 32 18.16 0.94 22.97
CA LEU A 32 17.13 0.04 22.43
C LEU A 32 16.31 0.73 21.34
N PRO A 33 15.94 0.04 20.24
CA PRO A 33 15.07 0.63 19.23
C PRO A 33 13.66 0.84 19.79
N SER A 34 13.02 1.95 19.43
CA SER A 34 11.59 2.21 19.65
C SER A 34 10.92 2.50 18.30
N THR A 35 9.63 2.17 18.17
CA THR A 35 8.88 2.44 16.93
C THR A 35 7.86 3.54 17.17
N LEU A 36 7.95 4.60 16.39
CA LEU A 36 6.99 5.69 16.34
C LEU A 36 6.02 5.47 15.18
N TRP A 37 4.77 5.13 15.48
CA TRP A 37 3.74 4.95 14.46
C TRP A 37 3.06 6.27 14.13
N TYR A 38 3.20 6.70 12.87
CA TYR A 38 2.48 7.86 12.37
C TYR A 38 1.00 7.52 12.19
N SER A 39 0.13 8.49 12.48
CA SER A 39 -1.33 8.29 12.41
C SER A 39 -1.87 8.15 10.98
N ILE A 40 -0.99 8.22 9.97
CA ILE A 40 -1.37 8.24 8.56
C ILE A 40 -0.89 6.93 7.93
N GLY A 41 -1.78 5.95 7.80
CA GLY A 41 -1.61 4.80 6.90
C GLY A 41 -1.03 3.51 7.49
N GLY A 42 -0.52 3.49 8.73
CA GLY A 42 0.04 2.28 9.35
C GLY A 42 -0.96 1.37 10.06
N LEU A 43 -0.51 0.19 10.50
CA LEU A 43 -1.25 -0.82 11.28
C LEU A 43 -2.11 -0.22 12.41
N PHE A 44 -1.60 0.81 13.10
CA PHE A 44 -2.28 1.45 14.24
C PHE A 44 -2.89 2.82 13.93
N SER A 45 -2.97 3.24 12.67
CA SER A 45 -3.42 4.58 12.26
C SER A 45 -4.82 4.98 12.77
N ARG A 46 -5.65 4.01 13.16
CA ARG A 46 -7.00 4.21 13.71
C ARG A 46 -7.14 3.79 15.17
N MET A 47 -6.06 3.38 15.83
CA MET A 47 -6.07 2.85 17.20
C MET A 47 -5.44 3.87 18.15
N GLY A 48 -6.15 4.19 19.24
CA GLY A 48 -5.56 4.95 20.35
C GLY A 48 -4.51 4.12 21.11
N PRO A 49 -3.63 4.75 21.91
CA PRO A 49 -2.55 4.06 22.63
C PRO A 49 -3.04 2.91 23.51
N THR A 50 -4.22 3.04 24.15
CA THR A 50 -4.81 1.96 24.96
C THR A 50 -5.16 0.75 24.12
N ALA A 51 -5.76 0.94 22.94
CA ALA A 51 -6.09 -0.16 22.04
C ALA A 51 -4.82 -0.82 21.48
N VAL A 52 -3.79 -0.03 21.20
CA VAL A 52 -2.46 -0.55 20.81
C VAL A 52 -1.83 -1.34 21.96
N GLN A 53 -1.90 -0.85 23.20
CA GLN A 53 -1.40 -1.56 24.37
C GLN A 53 -2.10 -2.92 24.57
N THR A 54 -3.42 -2.97 24.42
CA THR A 54 -4.19 -4.22 24.47
C THR A 54 -3.71 -5.17 23.37
N TRP A 55 -3.61 -4.69 22.12
CA TRP A 55 -3.13 -5.53 21.02
C TRP A 55 -1.71 -6.05 21.25
N LEU A 56 -0.78 -5.22 21.73
CA LEU A 56 0.59 -5.63 22.07
C LEU A 56 0.60 -6.73 23.14
N THR A 57 -0.29 -6.62 24.13
CA THR A 57 -0.45 -7.59 25.21
C THR A 57 -1.00 -8.92 24.67
N ASP A 58 -2.02 -8.87 23.80
CA ASP A 58 -2.60 -10.05 23.14
C ASP A 58 -1.59 -10.77 22.24
N GLN A 59 -0.70 -10.01 21.59
CA GLN A 59 0.41 -10.56 20.81
C GLN A 59 1.59 -11.04 21.69
N GLY A 60 1.54 -10.82 23.01
CA GLY A 60 2.62 -11.15 23.95
C GLY A 60 3.91 -10.42 23.62
N ILE A 61 3.84 -9.14 23.28
CA ILE A 61 4.97 -8.26 22.98
C ILE A 61 5.19 -7.36 24.20
N ALA A 62 6.34 -7.46 24.86
CA ALA A 62 6.66 -6.58 25.99
C ALA A 62 7.02 -5.19 25.45
N ALA A 63 6.02 -4.31 25.42
CA ALA A 63 6.15 -2.95 24.97
C ALA A 63 5.11 -2.04 25.63
N VAL A 64 5.40 -0.75 25.65
CA VAL A 64 4.51 0.30 26.14
C VAL A 64 4.04 1.14 24.96
N ALA A 65 2.73 1.23 24.77
CA ALA A 65 2.10 2.17 23.85
C ALA A 65 1.77 3.48 24.56
N SER A 66 2.23 4.58 24.02
CA SER A 66 1.97 5.92 24.53
C SER A 66 1.60 6.87 23.39
N THR A 67 1.08 8.05 23.74
CA THR A 67 0.82 9.11 22.76
C THR A 67 1.94 10.15 22.83
N LYS A 68 2.51 10.48 21.67
CA LYS A 68 3.42 11.61 21.51
C LYS A 68 2.88 12.52 20.42
N GLY A 69 2.23 13.63 20.82
CA GLY A 69 1.52 14.50 19.89
C GLY A 69 0.31 13.79 19.27
N LEU A 70 0.26 13.70 17.94
CA LEU A 70 -0.79 12.98 17.19
C LEU A 70 -0.38 11.53 16.86
N HIS A 71 0.71 11.02 17.45
CA HIS A 71 1.29 9.74 17.09
C HIS A 71 1.21 8.75 18.24
N THR A 72 1.06 7.47 17.90
CA THR A 72 1.20 6.38 18.87
C THR A 72 2.64 5.88 18.81
N VAL A 73 3.32 5.92 19.95
CA VAL A 73 4.69 5.44 20.09
C VAL A 73 4.65 4.10 20.81
N VAL A 74 5.41 3.13 20.30
CA VAL A 74 5.60 1.81 20.90
C VAL A 74 7.06 1.70 21.34
N GLU A 75 7.27 1.67 22.64
CA GLU A 75 8.59 1.50 23.25
C GLU A 75 8.75 0.05 23.70
N TYR A 76 9.70 -0.69 23.13
CA TYR A 76 9.91 -2.10 23.46
C TYR A 76 10.74 -2.24 24.73
N ALA A 77 10.35 -3.17 25.60
CA ALA A 77 11.06 -3.45 26.85
C ALA A 77 12.41 -4.13 26.62
N ASP A 78 12.56 -4.87 25.52
CA ASP A 78 13.75 -5.66 25.20
C ASP A 78 13.91 -5.91 23.68
N PRO A 79 15.11 -6.33 23.22
CA PRO A 79 15.38 -6.64 21.82
C PRO A 79 14.51 -7.77 21.23
N ALA A 80 14.12 -8.76 22.04
CA ALA A 80 13.32 -9.89 21.57
C ALA A 80 11.88 -9.46 21.24
N SER A 81 11.32 -8.52 21.98
CA SER A 81 10.03 -7.91 21.74
C SER A 81 10.02 -7.08 20.44
N ALA A 82 11.10 -6.34 20.18
CA ALA A 82 11.28 -5.63 18.91
C ALA A 82 11.41 -6.59 17.72
N ARG A 83 12.16 -7.70 17.87
CA ARG A 83 12.28 -8.76 16.86
C ARG A 83 10.93 -9.41 16.57
N LYS A 84 10.21 -9.81 17.61
CA LYS A 84 8.88 -10.41 17.50
C LYS A 84 7.90 -9.50 16.78
N MET A 85 7.93 -8.20 17.08
CA MET A 85 7.14 -7.22 16.33
C MET A 85 7.54 -7.19 14.85
N ALA A 86 8.84 -7.09 14.54
CA ALA A 86 9.32 -7.07 13.16
C ALA A 86 8.82 -8.30 12.37
N ASP A 87 8.93 -9.50 12.95
CA ASP A 87 8.46 -10.74 12.33
C ASP A 87 6.94 -10.74 12.11
N LEU A 88 6.16 -10.27 13.10
CA LEU A 88 4.71 -10.13 12.97
C LEU A 88 4.34 -9.15 11.85
N LEU A 89 5.01 -8.01 11.74
CA LEU A 89 4.74 -7.03 10.69
C LEU A 89 5.06 -7.58 9.30
N ARG A 90 6.16 -8.32 9.16
CA ARG A 90 6.50 -9.01 7.90
C ARG A 90 5.44 -10.04 7.53
N ALA A 91 4.96 -10.82 8.50
CA ALA A 91 3.92 -11.82 8.28
C ALA A 91 2.58 -11.17 7.91
N LEU A 92 2.18 -10.09 8.60
CA LEU A 92 0.93 -9.37 8.32
C LEU A 92 0.94 -8.66 6.97
N SER A 93 2.10 -8.17 6.50
CA SER A 93 2.24 -7.51 5.20
C SER A 93 2.49 -8.47 4.03
N ALA A 94 2.84 -9.73 4.30
CA ALA A 94 3.14 -10.71 3.25
C ALA A 94 1.98 -10.92 2.25
N PRO A 95 0.71 -11.09 2.68
CA PRO A 95 -0.40 -11.29 1.74
C PRO A 95 -0.58 -10.10 0.79
N GLY A 96 -0.40 -8.87 1.28
CA GLY A 96 -0.50 -7.67 0.46
C GLY A 96 0.59 -7.60 -0.61
N ARG A 97 1.83 -7.95 -0.25
CA ARG A 97 2.95 -8.03 -1.20
C ARG A 97 2.74 -9.12 -2.25
N GLU A 98 2.34 -10.31 -1.82
CA GLU A 98 2.07 -11.42 -2.74
C GLU A 98 0.91 -11.10 -3.70
N ALA A 99 -0.11 -10.38 -3.24
CA ALA A 99 -1.20 -9.91 -4.10
C ALA A 99 -0.74 -8.81 -5.07
N ALA A 100 0.12 -7.89 -4.62
CA ALA A 100 0.69 -6.85 -5.47
C ALA A 100 1.55 -7.46 -6.60
N THR A 101 2.46 -8.37 -6.27
CA THR A 101 3.31 -9.06 -7.26
C THR A 101 2.48 -9.83 -8.28
N ARG A 102 1.50 -10.62 -7.85
CA ARG A 102 0.65 -11.38 -8.77
C ARG A 102 -0.20 -10.46 -9.67
N LEU A 103 -0.67 -9.33 -9.13
CA LEU A 103 -1.40 -8.35 -9.92
C LEU A 103 -0.49 -7.68 -10.96
N GLU A 104 0.73 -7.31 -10.59
CA GLU A 104 1.73 -6.75 -11.51
C GLU A 104 2.02 -7.71 -12.67
N GLU A 105 2.30 -8.97 -12.38
CA GLU A 105 2.53 -10.01 -13.39
C GLU A 105 1.34 -10.18 -14.34
N ALA A 106 0.11 -10.16 -13.81
CA ALA A 106 -1.10 -10.26 -14.60
C ALA A 106 -1.34 -9.03 -15.50
N LEU A 107 -1.01 -7.83 -15.02
CA LEU A 107 -1.09 -6.59 -15.79
C LEU A 107 -0.04 -6.56 -16.92
N VAL A 108 1.20 -6.94 -16.62
CA VAL A 108 2.29 -7.03 -17.60
C VAL A 108 1.95 -8.04 -18.70
N THR A 109 1.36 -9.19 -18.36
CA THR A 109 0.89 -10.19 -19.33
C THR A 109 -0.18 -9.65 -20.28
N ARG A 110 -0.87 -8.57 -19.89
CA ARG A 110 -1.90 -7.88 -20.70
C ARG A 110 -1.38 -6.59 -21.33
N ASP A 111 -0.07 -6.42 -21.43
CA ASP A 111 0.59 -5.21 -21.98
C ASP A 111 0.21 -3.91 -21.25
N VAL A 112 -0.20 -4.01 -19.98
CA VAL A 112 -0.49 -2.85 -19.14
C VAL A 112 0.78 -2.48 -18.38
N THR A 113 1.37 -1.32 -18.70
CA THR A 113 2.51 -0.81 -17.93
C THR A 113 2.00 -0.19 -16.63
N ALA A 114 2.30 -0.84 -15.50
CA ALA A 114 1.91 -0.37 -14.19
C ALA A 114 2.98 -0.70 -13.13
N THR A 115 3.09 0.15 -12.13
CA THR A 115 3.80 -0.14 -10.88
C THR A 115 2.79 -0.58 -9.85
N VAL A 116 3.02 -1.68 -9.15
CA VAL A 116 2.09 -2.20 -8.13
C VAL A 116 2.78 -2.39 -6.80
N ASP A 117 2.28 -1.70 -5.78
CA ASP A 117 2.85 -1.70 -4.43
C ASP A 117 1.80 -2.09 -3.39
N SER A 118 2.20 -2.83 -2.36
CA SER A 118 1.38 -2.96 -1.15
C SER A 118 1.55 -1.73 -0.27
N ILE A 119 0.45 -1.07 0.09
CA ILE A 119 0.46 0.07 1.00
C ILE A 119 -0.31 -0.32 2.26
N GLY A 120 0.39 -0.55 3.36
CA GLY A 120 -0.25 -1.04 4.58
C GLY A 120 -0.48 -2.54 4.54
N LEU A 121 -1.42 -3.00 5.37
CA LEU A 121 -1.67 -4.43 5.58
C LEU A 121 -2.72 -5.02 4.65
N ASP A 122 -3.63 -4.18 4.16
CA ASP A 122 -4.82 -4.63 3.46
C ASP A 122 -5.04 -3.94 2.12
N THR A 123 -4.17 -3.01 1.72
CA THR A 123 -4.33 -2.19 0.53
C THR A 123 -3.17 -2.42 -0.45
N VAL A 124 -3.52 -2.57 -1.72
CA VAL A 124 -2.63 -2.63 -2.89
C VAL A 124 -2.92 -1.42 -3.75
N ARG A 125 -1.87 -0.69 -4.13
CA ARG A 125 -1.94 0.42 -5.07
C ARG A 125 -1.32 -0.01 -6.39
N ALA A 126 -2.05 0.17 -7.48
CA ALA A 126 -1.51 0.02 -8.82
C ALA A 126 -1.53 1.39 -9.53
N THR A 127 -0.38 1.84 -10.00
CA THR A 127 -0.24 3.07 -10.79
C THR A 127 0.01 2.68 -12.24
N VAL A 128 -0.99 2.90 -13.09
CA VAL A 128 -0.91 2.64 -14.52
C VAL A 128 -0.39 3.90 -15.20
N VAL A 129 0.72 3.76 -15.90
CA VAL A 129 1.40 4.87 -16.58
C VAL A 129 0.78 5.08 -17.96
N SER A 130 0.62 6.34 -18.34
CA SER A 130 0.12 6.76 -19.65
C SER A 130 -1.38 6.49 -19.87
N ILE A 131 -2.23 7.38 -19.35
CA ILE A 131 -3.69 7.34 -19.60
C ILE A 131 -4.02 7.48 -21.11
N GLU A 132 -3.21 8.24 -21.85
CA GLU A 132 -3.39 8.46 -23.28
C GLU A 132 -2.74 7.36 -24.15
N GLY A 133 -1.92 6.53 -23.51
CA GLY A 133 -1.09 5.54 -24.18
C GLY A 133 -1.75 4.16 -24.30
N ALA A 134 -0.94 3.22 -24.77
CA ALA A 134 -1.34 1.83 -24.96
C ALA A 134 -1.79 1.16 -23.65
N SER A 135 -1.21 1.53 -22.50
CA SER A 135 -1.50 0.89 -21.21
C SER A 135 -2.95 1.06 -20.76
N ALA A 136 -3.53 2.26 -20.88
CA ALA A 136 -4.92 2.48 -20.50
C ALA A 136 -5.90 1.76 -21.43
N ALA A 137 -5.58 1.72 -22.74
CA ALA A 137 -6.36 0.96 -23.71
C ALA A 137 -6.26 -0.55 -23.46
N ALA A 138 -5.07 -1.05 -23.16
CA ALA A 138 -4.81 -2.44 -22.80
C ALA A 138 -5.54 -2.84 -21.52
N LEU A 139 -5.55 -1.98 -20.50
CA LEU A 139 -6.30 -2.23 -19.26
C LEU A 139 -7.81 -2.29 -19.51
N ALA A 140 -8.34 -1.32 -20.28
CA ALA A 140 -9.76 -1.34 -20.65
C ALA A 140 -10.11 -2.58 -21.47
N ALA A 141 -9.24 -3.00 -22.40
CA ALA A 141 -9.43 -4.22 -23.18
C ALA A 141 -9.38 -5.48 -22.30
N ALA A 142 -8.44 -5.57 -21.36
CA ALA A 142 -8.34 -6.71 -20.44
C ALA A 142 -9.57 -6.85 -19.52
N LEU A 143 -10.30 -5.76 -19.31
CA LEU A 143 -11.54 -5.69 -18.55
C LEU A 143 -12.81 -5.78 -19.41
N ASP A 144 -12.70 -6.08 -20.72
CA ASP A 144 -13.79 -6.07 -21.70
C ASP A 144 -14.56 -4.74 -21.74
N ALA A 145 -13.88 -3.64 -21.42
CA ALA A 145 -14.42 -2.30 -21.30
C ALA A 145 -13.99 -1.40 -22.46
N HIS A 146 -13.92 -1.94 -23.67
CA HIS A 146 -13.45 -1.24 -24.88
C HIS A 146 -14.15 0.11 -25.12
N ARG A 147 -15.43 0.22 -24.75
CA ARG A 147 -16.22 1.46 -24.85
C ARG A 147 -15.69 2.63 -24.01
N LEU A 148 -14.79 2.38 -23.06
CA LEU A 148 -14.18 3.43 -22.22
C LEU A 148 -13.06 4.17 -22.96
N VAL A 149 -12.37 3.48 -23.86
CA VAL A 149 -11.33 4.06 -24.72
C VAL A 149 -12.07 4.74 -25.87
N GLY A 150 -12.57 5.96 -25.61
CA GLY A 150 -13.16 6.80 -26.66
C GLY A 150 -12.11 7.23 -27.70
N ASP A 151 -12.43 8.23 -28.51
CA ASP A 151 -11.43 8.85 -29.38
C ASP A 151 -10.23 9.30 -28.54
N GLY A 152 -9.00 8.90 -28.89
CA GLY A 152 -7.80 9.21 -28.12
C GLY A 152 -7.61 10.72 -27.84
N ALA A 153 -8.19 11.58 -28.69
CA ALA A 153 -8.24 13.03 -28.48
C ALA A 153 -9.03 13.45 -27.22
N ALA A 154 -10.02 12.66 -26.78
CA ALA A 154 -10.73 12.89 -25.53
C ALA A 154 -9.84 12.56 -24.31
N LEU A 155 -9.03 11.51 -24.40
CA LEU A 155 -8.08 11.13 -23.34
C LEU A 155 -6.92 12.13 -23.22
N ALA A 156 -6.63 12.91 -24.26
CA ALA A 156 -5.69 14.03 -24.21
C ALA A 156 -6.17 15.23 -23.36
N GLN A 157 -7.44 15.24 -22.94
CA GLN A 157 -8.01 16.32 -22.13
C GLN A 157 -8.27 15.82 -20.71
N HIS A 158 -7.99 16.66 -19.70
CA HIS A 158 -8.28 16.34 -18.29
C HIS A 158 -9.73 15.89 -18.05
N THR A 159 -10.69 16.50 -18.75
CA THR A 159 -12.10 16.10 -18.65
C THR A 159 -12.34 14.68 -19.14
N GLY A 160 -11.71 14.28 -20.25
CA GLY A 160 -11.83 12.91 -20.77
C GLY A 160 -11.05 11.89 -19.93
N GLN A 161 -9.87 12.25 -19.42
CA GLN A 161 -9.14 11.43 -18.45
C GLN A 161 -10.00 11.16 -17.20
N HIS A 162 -10.61 12.19 -16.63
CA HIS A 162 -11.49 12.04 -15.46
C HIS A 162 -12.72 11.18 -15.75
N GLN A 163 -13.34 11.33 -16.93
CA GLN A 163 -14.46 10.49 -17.35
C GLN A 163 -14.04 9.03 -17.54
N PHE A 164 -12.86 8.80 -18.13
CA PHE A 164 -12.26 7.48 -18.24
C PHE A 164 -12.04 6.86 -16.86
N GLY A 165 -11.42 7.59 -15.93
CA GLY A 165 -11.21 7.14 -14.55
C GLY A 165 -12.50 6.76 -13.84
N LYS A 166 -13.56 7.56 -13.99
CA LYS A 166 -14.90 7.24 -13.45
C LYS A 166 -15.52 6.01 -14.09
N GLY A 167 -15.43 5.87 -15.41
CA GLY A 167 -15.94 4.72 -16.14
C GLY A 167 -15.22 3.43 -15.73
N LEU A 168 -13.91 3.51 -15.60
CA LEU A 168 -13.08 2.41 -15.15
C LEU A 168 -13.35 2.05 -13.69
N GLN A 169 -13.56 3.03 -12.81
CA GLN A 169 -14.01 2.78 -11.43
C GLN A 169 -15.31 1.99 -11.40
N ALA A 170 -16.28 2.33 -12.26
CA ALA A 170 -17.54 1.62 -12.34
C ALA A 170 -17.36 0.17 -12.82
N VAL A 171 -16.53 -0.05 -13.85
CA VAL A 171 -16.20 -1.39 -14.34
C VAL A 171 -15.53 -2.21 -13.25
N LEU A 172 -14.46 -1.71 -12.65
CA LEU A 172 -13.74 -2.39 -11.58
C LEU A 172 -14.65 -2.68 -10.37
N SER A 173 -15.54 -1.76 -10.02
CA SER A 173 -16.48 -1.97 -8.92
C SER A 173 -17.43 -3.15 -9.17
N VAL A 174 -17.81 -3.41 -10.43
CA VAL A 174 -18.60 -4.58 -10.83
C VAL A 174 -17.72 -5.84 -10.86
N THR A 175 -16.48 -5.73 -11.33
CA THR A 175 -15.57 -6.86 -11.52
C THR A 175 -15.02 -7.42 -10.21
N VAL A 176 -14.59 -6.55 -9.29
CA VAL A 176 -13.85 -6.97 -8.08
C VAL A 176 -14.54 -6.59 -6.78
N GLY A 177 -15.68 -5.91 -6.84
CA GLY A 177 -16.49 -5.51 -5.69
C GLY A 177 -16.49 -4.00 -5.44
N SER A 178 -17.40 -3.53 -4.60
CA SER A 178 -17.63 -2.10 -4.34
C SER A 178 -16.44 -1.39 -3.68
N GLN A 179 -16.40 -0.06 -3.80
CA GLN A 179 -15.39 0.82 -3.18
C GLN A 179 -13.97 0.76 -3.78
N VAL A 180 -13.80 0.28 -5.00
CA VAL A 180 -12.56 0.53 -5.74
C VAL A 180 -12.41 2.04 -5.92
N LYS A 181 -11.27 2.58 -5.51
CA LYS A 181 -10.94 3.99 -5.71
C LYS A 181 -10.03 4.10 -6.93
N VAL A 182 -10.45 4.90 -7.90
CA VAL A 182 -9.66 5.22 -9.09
C VAL A 182 -9.44 6.72 -9.09
N GLU A 183 -8.18 7.11 -9.10
CA GLU A 183 -7.78 8.51 -9.20
C GLU A 183 -7.03 8.72 -10.51
N THR A 184 -7.29 9.86 -11.14
CA THR A 184 -6.51 10.31 -12.30
C THR A 184 -5.59 11.41 -11.80
N VAL A 185 -4.30 11.19 -11.96
CA VAL A 185 -3.27 12.17 -11.65
C VAL A 185 -2.92 12.82 -12.99
N PRO A 186 -3.29 14.09 -13.20
CA PRO A 186 -3.02 14.76 -14.46
C PRO A 186 -1.51 14.88 -14.68
N ASP A 187 -1.13 14.89 -15.96
CA ASP A 187 0.23 15.18 -16.38
C ASP A 187 0.72 16.51 -15.77
N CYS A 188 2.00 16.53 -15.44
CA CYS A 188 2.71 17.78 -15.20
C CYS A 188 3.82 17.88 -16.24
N ARG A 189 4.48 19.04 -16.36
CA ARG A 189 5.58 19.24 -17.35
C ARG A 189 6.71 18.19 -17.29
N HIS A 190 6.72 17.32 -16.27
CA HIS A 190 7.76 16.34 -16.01
C HIS A 190 7.25 14.89 -15.91
N ALA A 191 5.95 14.62 -16.05
CA ALA A 191 5.39 13.27 -15.93
C ALA A 191 4.08 13.11 -16.73
N GLU A 192 3.89 11.94 -17.34
CA GLU A 192 2.67 11.57 -18.04
C GLU A 192 1.47 11.46 -17.08
N SER A 193 0.25 11.55 -17.62
CA SER A 193 -0.97 11.32 -16.84
C SER A 193 -1.02 9.87 -16.33
N GLU A 194 -1.26 9.71 -15.03
CA GLU A 194 -1.29 8.42 -14.35
C GLU A 194 -2.68 8.07 -13.86
N LEU A 195 -2.99 6.79 -13.86
CA LEU A 195 -4.20 6.25 -13.25
C LEU A 195 -3.82 5.44 -12.01
N VAL A 196 -4.27 5.88 -10.85
CA VAL A 196 -4.00 5.24 -9.57
C VAL A 196 -5.21 4.45 -9.11
N LEU A 197 -5.06 3.13 -9.02
CA LEU A 197 -6.02 2.20 -8.46
C LEU A 197 -5.65 1.94 -7.00
N SER A 198 -6.58 2.15 -6.06
CA SER A 198 -6.45 1.65 -4.69
C SER A 198 -7.43 0.52 -4.46
N LEU A 199 -6.89 -0.67 -4.19
CA LEU A 199 -7.60 -1.94 -4.08
C LEU A 199 -7.33 -2.53 -2.70
N THR A 200 -8.30 -3.20 -2.10
CA THR A 200 -8.00 -4.14 -1.01
C THR A 200 -7.23 -5.35 -1.55
N VAL A 201 -6.52 -6.09 -0.70
CA VAL A 201 -5.86 -7.35 -1.08
C VAL A 201 -6.82 -8.30 -1.79
N LYS A 202 -8.05 -8.45 -1.27
CA LYS A 202 -9.08 -9.30 -1.89
C LYS A 202 -9.48 -8.82 -3.29
N GLN A 203 -9.58 -7.51 -3.49
CA GLN A 203 -9.89 -6.91 -4.78
C GLN A 203 -8.73 -7.07 -5.76
N ALA A 204 -7.48 -6.90 -5.32
CA ALA A 204 -6.29 -7.13 -6.14
C ALA A 204 -6.20 -8.59 -6.60
N GLU A 205 -6.47 -9.55 -5.71
CA GLU A 205 -6.54 -10.96 -6.09
C GLU A 205 -7.70 -11.28 -7.04
N ALA A 206 -8.87 -10.67 -6.84
CA ALA A 206 -10.00 -10.82 -7.75
C ALA A 206 -9.69 -10.24 -9.14
N LEU A 207 -9.00 -9.09 -9.19
CA LEU A 207 -8.55 -8.49 -10.43
C LEU A 207 -7.53 -9.39 -11.13
N THR A 208 -6.56 -9.91 -10.38
CA THR A 208 -5.55 -10.86 -10.89
C THR A 208 -6.23 -12.05 -11.56
N ARG A 209 -7.17 -12.72 -10.87
CA ARG A 209 -7.92 -13.87 -11.42
C ARG A 209 -8.72 -13.54 -12.67
N ARG A 210 -9.11 -12.27 -12.84
CA ARG A 210 -9.85 -11.82 -14.02
C ARG A 210 -8.94 -11.55 -15.21
N LEU A 211 -7.69 -11.17 -14.95
CA LEU A 211 -6.68 -10.83 -15.95
C LEU A 211 -5.88 -12.04 -16.41
N THR A 212 -5.76 -13.10 -15.62
CA THR A 212 -5.16 -14.39 -16.00
C THR A 212 -6.20 -15.32 -16.60
#